data_AF-A0A3S3RJ35-F1
#
_entry.id   AF-A0A3S3RJ35-F1
#
_cell.length_a   1.000
_cell.length_b   1.000
_cell.length_c   1.000
_cell.angle_alpha   90.00
_cell.angle_beta   90.00
_cell.angle_gamma   90.00
#
_symmetry.space_group_name_H-M   'P 1'
#
loop_
_entity.id
_entity.type
_entity.pdbx_description
1 polymer ?
#
loop_
_entity_poly.entity_id
_entity_poly.type
_entity_poly.pdbx_seq_one_letter_code
_entity_poly.pdbx_strand_id
1 'polypeptide(L)' 'MNFSEDDIVVSGISGRFPNADNIEELWNLLLSGQNLASPETLWPTG' A
#
# COMPACT_ATOMS: atom_id res chain seq x y z
N MET A 1 -4.61 27.35 7.06
CA MET A 1 -4.05 26.28 7.92
C MET A 1 -2.66 26.73 8.30
N ASN A 2 -2.29 26.70 9.58
CA ASN A 2 -0.90 26.91 10.00
C ASN A 2 -0.26 25.53 10.11
N PHE A 3 0.83 25.33 9.39
CA PHE A 3 1.69 24.17 9.54
C PHE A 3 2.80 24.51 10.55
N SER A 4 3.13 23.57 11.43
CA SER A 4 4.27 23.70 12.32
C SER A 4 5.56 23.28 11.60
N GLU A 5 6.73 23.73 12.07
CA GLU A 5 8.03 23.34 11.49
C GLU A 5 8.30 21.83 11.59
N ASP A 6 7.66 21.15 12.54
CA ASP A 6 7.83 19.71 12.76
C ASP A 6 6.79 18.86 12.01
N ASP A 7 5.90 19.49 11.24
CA ASP A 7 4.89 18.78 10.46
C ASP A 7 5.55 17.97 9.32
N ILE A 8 5.19 16.70 9.23
CA ILE A 8 5.65 15.82 8.15
C ILE A 8 4.56 15.71 7.10
N VAL A 9 4.93 16.00 5.85
CA VAL A 9 4.04 15.86 4.68
C VAL A 9 4.48 14.68 3.83
N VAL A 10 3.55 13.77 3.54
CA VAL A 10 3.73 12.76 2.49
C VAL A 10 3.39 13.41 1.15
N SER A 11 4.42 13.79 0.40
CA SER A 11 4.27 14.46 -0.91
C SER A 11 3.97 13.49 -2.06
N GLY A 12 4.20 12.20 -1.86
CA GLY A 12 3.91 11.16 -2.85
C GLY A 12 4.19 9.76 -2.30
N ILE A 13 3.65 8.76 -3.00
CA ILE A 13 3.86 7.34 -2.71
C ILE A 13 4.15 6.59 -4.00
N SER A 14 5.05 5.62 -3.92
CA SER A 14 5.31 4.65 -4.98
C SER A 14 5.67 3.31 -4.36
N GLY A 15 5.43 2.23 -5.09
CA GLY A 15 5.70 0.89 -4.61
C GLY A 15 5.12 -0.18 -5.53
N ARG A 16 5.49 -1.43 -5.28
CA ARG A 16 4.83 -2.61 -5.84
C ARG A 16 3.93 -3.19 -4.77
N PHE A 17 2.67 -3.41 -5.12
CA PHE A 17 1.65 -3.90 -4.20
C PHE A 17 1.05 -5.19 -4.75
N PRO A 18 0.67 -6.15 -3.89
CA PRO A 18 0.00 -7.37 -4.35
C PRO A 18 -1.25 -7.02 -5.15
N ASN A 19 -1.37 -7.64 -6.32
CA ASN A 19 -2.53 -7.51 -7.21
C ASN A 19 -2.83 -6.09 -7.74
N ALA A 20 -1.88 -5.14 -7.67
CA ALA A 20 -2.03 -3.81 -8.23
C ALA A 20 -0.78 -3.36 -9.00
N ASP A 21 -0.96 -3.00 -10.26
CA ASP A 21 0.11 -2.54 -11.14
C ASP A 21 0.38 -1.03 -10.98
N ASN A 22 -0.56 -0.30 -10.38
CA ASN A 22 -0.48 1.15 -10.14
C ASN A 22 -1.27 1.58 -8.89
N ILE A 23 -1.13 2.86 -8.50
CA ILE A 23 -1.75 3.43 -7.30
C ILE A 23 -3.28 3.50 -7.41
N GLU A 24 -3.83 3.68 -8.61
CA GLU A 24 -5.29 3.74 -8.80
C GLU A 24 -5.94 2.37 -8.55
N GLU A 25 -5.31 1.30 -9.04
CA GLU A 25 -5.73 -0.08 -8.74
C GLU A 25 -5.60 -0.40 -7.26
N LEU A 26 -4.48 -0.03 -6.62
CA LEU A 26 -4.31 -0.18 -5.17
C LEU A 26 -5.46 0.51 -4.41
N TRP A 27 -5.80 1.74 -4.79
CA TRP A 27 -6.87 2.50 -4.14
C TRP A 27 -8.22 1.78 -4.24
N ASN A 28 -8.56 1.27 -5.42
CA ASN A 28 -9.79 0.51 -5.65
C ASN A 28 -9.83 -0.79 -4.83
N LEU A 29 -8.71 -1.52 -4.74
CA LEU A 29 -8.62 -2.73 -3.93
C LEU A 29 -8.84 -2.44 -2.43
N LEU A 30 -8.21 -1.38 -1.91
CA LEU A 30 -8.38 -0.96 -0.52
C LEU A 30 -9.83 -0.58 -0.22
N LEU A 31 -10.47 0.22 -1.09
CA LEU A 31 -11.88 0.59 -0.95
C LEU A 31 -12.82 -0.62 -1.00
N SER A 32 -12.47 -1.66 -1.76
CA SER A 32 -13.28 -2.88 -1.84
C SER A 32 -13.23 -3.75 -0.57
N GLY A 33 -12.29 -3.49 0.35
CA GLY A 33 -12.13 -4.25 1.60
C GLY A 33 -11.67 -5.69 1.42
N GLN A 34 -11.15 -6.04 0.23
CA GLN A 34 -10.64 -7.38 -0.05
C GLN A 34 -9.33 -7.67 0.71
N ASN A 35 -9.18 -8.90 1.19
CA ASN A 35 -7.91 -9.35 1.76
C ASN A 35 -6.89 -9.59 0.64
N LEU A 36 -5.83 -8.80 0.61
CA LEU A 36 -4.74 -8.91 -0.37
C LEU A 36 -3.57 -9.77 0.12
N ALA A 37 -3.59 -10.23 1.37
CA ALA A 37 -2.55 -11.07 1.93
C ALA A 37 -2.71 -12.51 1.43
N SER A 38 -1.69 -13.01 0.74
CA SER A 38 -1.56 -14.38 0.30
C SER A 38 -0.56 -15.12 1.22
N PRO A 39 -0.74 -16.43 1.46
CA PRO A 39 0.14 -17.23 2.32
C PRO A 39 1.51 -17.53 1.67
N GLU A 40 1.99 -16.67 0.78
CA GLU A 40 3.15 -16.93 -0.08
C GLU A 40 4.36 -17.18 0.79
N THR A 41 4.81 -18.42 0.77
CA THR A 41 5.97 -18.82 1.54
C THR A 41 7.17 -18.67 0.61
N LEU A 42 7.90 -17.55 0.78
CA LEU A 42 9.19 -17.34 0.12
C LEU A 42 10.21 -18.44 0.49
N TRP A 43 9.94 -19.16 1.58
CA TRP A 43 10.73 -20.29 2.06
C TRP A 43 9.86 -21.54 2.14
N PRO A 44 10.38 -22.74 1.83
CA PRO A 44 9.62 -23.96 2.06
C PRO A 44 9.46 -24.17 3.56
N THR A 45 8.21 -24.22 4.05
CA THR A 45 7.92 -24.80 5.36
C THR A 45 7.88 -26.32 5.19
N GLY A 46 8.82 -27.01 5.84
CA GLY A 46 8.94 -28.47 5.82
C GLY A 46 7.86 -29.20 6.60
#